data_AF-A0A7S3R485-F1
#
_entry.id   AF-A0A7S3R485-F1
#
_cell.length_a   1.000
_cell.length_b   1.000
_cell.length_c   1.000
_cell.angle_alpha   90.00
_cell.angle_beta   90.00
_cell.angle_gamma   90.00
#
_symmetry.space_group_name_H-M   'P 1'
#
loop_
_entity.id
_entity.type
_entity.pdbx_description
1 polymer ?
#
loop_
_entity_poly.entity_id
_entity_poly.type
_entity_poly.pdbx_seq_one_letter_code
_entity_poly.pdbx_strand_id
1 'polypeptide(L)'
;MTEVQQELGREGSSASSTMRETTILYEQRARRMAEEDALRLYNRVRQLQKEEGKAHKRIQETNKRAREIIALRERNERAQLEKEARLRELQQEIEQQKMENTRLREEVIRNRTEQEAKIWAEKEALARQAREERQELERLIADERILSRKEALEQREVVRRAEEEARQKLEQLRISKIQMAQEDYERRLREEMESKLERESEIERLAELEMQLIERLKQKQMRQRKAYQQLEAVLALGSSTRKSSSKPSSPQVPPQASPPPQEPTEEEVARAFSMYDTEASGEISTGCIDGLMRDLGVALAPSQLSQAIAQLDSRQCGKVSFGEFLLWWKG
;
A
#
# COMPACT_ATOMS: atom_id res chain seq x y z
N MET A 1 39.43 -160.52 16.56
CA MET A 1 39.09 -161.27 17.79
C MET A 1 37.69 -161.83 17.52
N THR A 2 37.61 -163.15 17.27
CA THR A 2 37.17 -164.23 18.20
C THR A 2 35.64 -164.39 18.13
N GLU A 3 35.01 -165.57 18.12
CA GLU A 3 35.39 -167.00 18.18
C GLU A 3 34.55 -167.76 17.11
N VAL A 4 34.94 -168.89 16.49
CA VAL A 4 35.20 -170.27 17.01
C VAL A 4 33.96 -170.99 17.59
N GLN A 5 33.28 -171.75 16.72
CA GLN A 5 32.51 -173.01 16.94
C GLN A 5 31.93 -173.36 15.55
N GLN A 6 32.24 -174.46 14.85
CA GLN A 6 32.44 -175.88 15.19
C GLN A 6 31.18 -176.62 15.64
N GLU A 7 30.41 -177.13 14.66
CA GLU A 7 30.01 -178.54 14.67
C GLU A 7 29.79 -179.09 13.24
N LEU A 8 29.68 -180.42 13.12
CA LEU A 8 29.85 -181.19 11.89
C LEU A 8 28.51 -181.55 11.21
N GLY A 9 28.49 -181.56 9.86
CA GLY A 9 27.35 -182.06 9.09
C GLY A 9 27.70 -182.28 7.62
N ARG A 10 27.86 -183.54 7.20
CA ARG A 10 28.15 -183.95 5.82
C ARG A 10 26.99 -183.64 4.85
N GLU A 11 27.34 -183.68 3.55
CA GLU A 11 26.48 -183.71 2.35
C GLU A 11 26.02 -182.37 1.74
N GLY A 12 25.92 -182.33 0.39
CA GLY A 12 25.28 -181.21 -0.32
C GLY A 12 26.07 -180.45 -1.40
N SER A 13 27.08 -181.03 -2.06
CA SER A 13 27.93 -180.32 -3.06
C SER A 13 27.23 -179.87 -4.38
N SER A 14 25.90 -179.90 -4.47
CA SER A 14 25.12 -179.59 -5.69
C SER A 14 24.31 -178.28 -5.61
N ALA A 15 23.97 -177.79 -4.42
CA ALA A 15 23.12 -176.60 -4.26
C ALA A 15 23.83 -175.26 -4.52
N SER A 16 25.18 -175.25 -4.53
CA SER A 16 25.96 -174.01 -4.67
C SER A 16 25.99 -173.43 -6.09
N SER A 17 25.56 -174.16 -7.13
CA SER A 17 25.66 -173.67 -8.52
C SER A 17 24.49 -172.77 -8.89
N THR A 18 23.26 -173.21 -8.67
CA THR A 18 22.02 -172.48 -9.00
C THR A 18 21.86 -171.18 -8.20
N MET A 19 22.23 -171.17 -6.92
CA MET A 19 22.27 -169.93 -6.12
C MET A 19 23.23 -168.89 -6.71
N ARG A 20 24.41 -169.31 -7.17
CA ARG A 20 25.40 -168.40 -7.80
C ARG A 20 24.87 -167.84 -9.11
N GLU A 21 24.20 -168.66 -9.90
CA GLU A 21 23.65 -168.28 -11.21
C GLU A 21 22.50 -167.26 -11.08
N THR A 22 21.60 -167.44 -10.11
CA THR A 22 20.56 -166.42 -9.80
C THR A 22 21.15 -165.14 -9.22
N THR A 23 22.20 -165.24 -8.39
CA THR A 23 22.94 -164.08 -7.87
C THR A 23 23.64 -163.30 -8.99
N ILE A 24 24.27 -163.98 -9.94
CA ILE A 24 24.92 -163.36 -11.11
C ILE A 24 23.90 -162.62 -11.98
N LEU A 25 22.72 -163.20 -12.24
CA LEU A 25 21.65 -162.54 -13.01
C LEU A 25 21.04 -161.34 -12.27
N TYR A 26 20.90 -161.43 -10.94
CA TYR A 26 20.48 -160.30 -10.10
C TYR A 26 21.51 -159.17 -10.15
N GLU A 27 22.79 -159.48 -9.99
CA GLU A 27 23.89 -158.52 -10.03
C GLU A 27 24.05 -157.87 -11.41
N GLN A 28 23.90 -158.64 -12.50
CA GLN A 28 23.87 -158.10 -13.87
C GLN A 28 22.69 -157.14 -14.09
N ARG A 29 21.51 -157.43 -13.50
CA ARG A 29 20.33 -156.56 -13.61
C ARG A 29 20.50 -155.30 -12.75
N ALA A 30 21.04 -155.43 -11.54
CA ALA A 30 21.38 -154.31 -10.67
C ALA A 30 22.43 -153.39 -11.33
N ARG A 31 23.47 -153.97 -11.92
CA ARG A 31 24.47 -153.26 -12.72
C ARG A 31 23.83 -152.52 -13.90
N ARG A 32 22.97 -153.16 -14.70
CA ARG A 32 22.29 -152.50 -15.83
C ARG A 32 21.41 -151.33 -15.35
N MET A 33 20.67 -151.50 -14.25
CA MET A 33 19.89 -150.41 -13.63
C MET A 33 20.80 -149.26 -13.18
N ALA A 34 21.94 -149.56 -12.55
CA ALA A 34 22.92 -148.55 -12.13
C ALA A 34 23.60 -147.85 -13.32
N GLU A 35 23.87 -148.55 -14.42
CA GLU A 35 24.39 -147.97 -15.68
C GLU A 35 23.33 -147.05 -16.32
N GLU A 36 22.06 -147.46 -16.36
CA GLU A 36 20.96 -146.61 -16.83
C GLU A 36 20.73 -145.39 -15.94
N ASP A 37 20.77 -145.54 -14.61
CA ASP A 37 20.63 -144.43 -13.67
C ASP A 37 21.83 -143.47 -13.71
N ALA A 38 23.06 -143.99 -13.89
CA ALA A 38 24.24 -143.18 -14.15
C ALA A 38 24.11 -142.39 -15.47
N LEU A 39 23.55 -142.99 -16.52
CA LEU A 39 23.24 -142.30 -17.78
C LEU A 39 22.16 -141.21 -17.61
N ARG A 40 21.10 -141.47 -16.84
CA ARG A 40 20.07 -140.48 -16.51
C ARG A 40 20.65 -139.32 -15.70
N LEU A 41 21.46 -139.62 -14.67
CA LEU A 41 22.18 -138.63 -13.87
C LEU A 41 23.15 -137.81 -14.71
N TYR A 42 23.96 -138.44 -15.57
CA TYR A 42 24.89 -137.76 -16.48
C TYR A 42 24.17 -136.80 -17.42
N ASN A 43 23.05 -137.23 -18.03
CA ASN A 43 22.24 -136.38 -18.88
C ASN A 43 21.61 -135.21 -18.10
N ARG A 44 21.13 -135.46 -16.88
CA ARG A 44 20.56 -134.42 -15.99
C ARG A 44 21.61 -133.40 -15.55
N VAL A 45 22.80 -133.84 -15.14
CA VAL A 45 23.95 -132.99 -14.79
C VAL A 45 24.37 -132.15 -16.00
N ARG A 46 24.48 -132.76 -17.19
CA ARG A 46 24.83 -132.06 -18.43
C ARG A 46 23.79 -130.99 -18.83
N GLN A 47 22.51 -131.22 -18.54
CA GLN A 47 21.47 -130.22 -18.76
C GLN A 47 21.51 -129.10 -17.70
N LEU A 48 21.66 -129.44 -16.42
CA LEU A 48 21.82 -128.46 -15.34
C LEU A 48 23.04 -127.57 -15.56
N GLN A 49 24.18 -128.09 -16.00
CA GLN A 49 25.36 -127.30 -16.38
C GLN A 49 25.09 -126.34 -17.55
N LYS A 50 24.27 -126.74 -18.53
CA LYS A 50 23.84 -125.86 -19.63
C LYS A 50 22.89 -124.76 -19.15
N GLU A 51 22.02 -125.06 -18.20
CA GLU A 51 21.06 -124.11 -17.61
C GLU A 51 21.77 -123.14 -16.67
N GLU A 52 22.68 -123.63 -15.82
CA GLU A 52 23.61 -122.87 -14.99
C GLU A 52 24.49 -121.94 -15.84
N GLY A 53 25.06 -122.42 -16.95
CA GLY A 53 25.85 -121.59 -17.86
C GLY A 53 25.02 -120.48 -18.55
N LYS A 54 23.72 -120.72 -18.81
CA LYS A 54 22.78 -119.69 -19.29
C LYS A 54 22.42 -118.70 -18.17
N ALA A 55 22.22 -119.18 -16.94
CA ALA A 55 21.93 -118.35 -15.77
C ALA A 55 23.11 -117.43 -15.44
N HIS A 56 24.34 -117.96 -15.41
CA HIS A 56 25.57 -117.19 -15.23
C HIS A 56 25.71 -116.07 -16.28
N LYS A 57 25.46 -116.36 -17.57
CA LYS A 57 25.50 -115.32 -18.62
C LYS A 57 24.45 -114.23 -18.39
N ARG A 58 23.23 -114.60 -17.99
CA ARG A 58 22.19 -113.62 -17.63
C ARG A 58 22.58 -112.78 -16.41
N ILE A 59 23.16 -113.39 -15.38
CA ILE A 59 23.65 -112.70 -14.17
C ILE A 59 24.82 -111.75 -14.51
N GLN A 60 25.75 -112.17 -15.38
CA GLN A 60 26.82 -111.30 -15.86
C GLN A 60 26.28 -110.11 -16.65
N GLU A 61 25.30 -110.33 -17.53
CA GLU A 61 24.69 -109.26 -18.33
C GLU A 61 23.87 -108.28 -17.46
N THR A 62 23.07 -108.77 -16.50
CA THR A 62 22.35 -107.90 -15.56
C THR A 62 23.31 -107.13 -14.66
N ASN A 63 24.39 -107.76 -14.17
CA ASN A 63 25.43 -107.06 -13.40
C ASN A 63 26.16 -106.00 -14.24
N LYS A 64 26.42 -106.25 -15.53
CA LYS A 64 27.01 -105.26 -16.44
C LYS A 64 26.08 -104.07 -16.64
N ARG A 65 24.80 -104.31 -16.96
CA ARG A 65 23.78 -103.27 -17.10
C ARG A 65 23.58 -102.48 -15.80
N ALA A 66 23.59 -103.15 -14.64
CA ALA A 66 23.51 -102.48 -13.34
C ALA A 66 24.69 -101.54 -13.08
N ARG A 67 25.93 -101.96 -13.38
CA ARG A 67 27.12 -101.10 -13.32
C ARG A 67 27.03 -99.91 -14.28
N GLU A 68 26.55 -100.12 -15.49
CA GLU A 68 26.34 -99.05 -16.48
C GLU A 68 25.30 -98.02 -16.01
N ILE A 69 24.18 -98.48 -15.41
CA ILE A 69 23.16 -97.61 -14.82
C ILE A 69 23.71 -96.81 -13.63
N ILE A 70 24.49 -97.44 -12.74
CA ILE A 70 25.12 -96.75 -11.59
C ILE A 70 26.11 -95.69 -12.09
N ALA A 71 27.00 -96.04 -13.04
CA ALA A 71 27.97 -95.10 -13.59
C ALA A 71 27.31 -93.91 -14.33
N LEU A 72 26.21 -94.16 -15.05
CA LEU A 72 25.44 -93.12 -15.71
C LEU A 72 24.71 -92.22 -14.70
N ARG A 73 24.18 -92.80 -13.61
CA ARG A 73 23.57 -92.06 -12.50
C ARG A 73 24.60 -91.18 -11.79
N GLU A 74 25.75 -91.72 -11.41
CA GLU A 74 26.85 -90.95 -10.81
C GLU A 74 27.32 -89.80 -11.71
N ARG A 75 27.45 -90.05 -13.03
CA ARG A 75 27.82 -89.00 -13.99
C ARG A 75 26.76 -87.90 -14.08
N ASN A 76 25.49 -88.26 -14.04
CA ASN A 76 24.38 -87.31 -14.06
C ASN A 76 24.29 -86.51 -12.75
N GLU A 77 24.45 -87.16 -11.59
CA GLU A 77 24.48 -86.52 -10.26
C GLU A 77 25.68 -85.56 -10.15
N ARG A 78 26.88 -85.95 -10.59
CA ARG A 78 28.05 -85.05 -10.68
C ARG A 78 27.77 -83.86 -11.61
N ALA A 79 27.20 -84.09 -12.79
CA ALA A 79 26.85 -83.02 -13.72
C ALA A 79 25.73 -82.10 -13.21
N GLN A 80 24.84 -82.57 -12.32
CA GLN A 80 23.87 -81.72 -11.61
C GLN A 80 24.56 -80.90 -10.52
N LEU A 81 25.38 -81.52 -9.68
CA LEU A 81 26.15 -80.83 -8.63
C LEU A 81 27.07 -79.75 -9.21
N GLU A 82 27.75 -80.01 -10.33
CA GLU A 82 28.55 -78.99 -11.05
C GLU A 82 27.69 -77.83 -11.57
N LYS A 83 26.48 -78.10 -12.09
CA LYS A 83 25.56 -77.04 -12.54
C LYS A 83 25.03 -76.22 -11.38
N GLU A 84 24.69 -76.86 -10.26
CA GLU A 84 24.27 -76.17 -9.04
C GLU A 84 25.39 -75.34 -8.44
N ALA A 85 26.63 -75.85 -8.41
CA ALA A 85 27.80 -75.10 -7.96
C ALA A 85 28.02 -73.84 -8.82
N ARG A 86 28.07 -73.99 -10.15
CA ARG A 86 28.21 -72.84 -11.07
C ARG A 86 27.06 -71.84 -10.95
N LEU A 87 25.84 -72.31 -10.71
CA LEU A 87 24.69 -71.41 -10.51
C LEU A 87 24.82 -70.63 -9.19
N ARG A 88 25.31 -71.26 -8.12
CA ARG A 88 25.57 -70.59 -6.83
C ARG A 88 26.72 -69.60 -6.93
N GLU A 89 27.80 -69.93 -7.63
CA GLU A 89 28.91 -69.02 -7.93
C GLU A 89 28.42 -67.78 -8.68
N LEU A 90 27.65 -67.98 -9.77
CA LEU A 90 27.05 -66.88 -10.54
C LEU A 90 26.07 -66.04 -9.70
N GLN A 91 25.28 -66.67 -8.82
CA GLN A 91 24.39 -65.96 -7.90
C GLN A 91 25.18 -65.09 -6.91
N GLN A 92 26.26 -65.62 -6.33
CA GLN A 92 27.14 -64.88 -5.42
C GLN A 92 27.83 -63.71 -6.14
N GLU A 93 28.29 -63.90 -7.37
CA GLU A 93 28.87 -62.82 -8.18
C GLU A 93 27.83 -61.71 -8.47
N ILE A 94 26.61 -62.08 -8.85
CA ILE A 94 25.51 -61.13 -9.06
C ILE A 94 25.14 -60.39 -7.76
N GLU A 95 25.15 -61.07 -6.61
CA GLU A 95 24.91 -60.44 -5.30
C GLU A 95 26.03 -59.48 -4.90
N GLN A 96 27.30 -59.85 -5.11
CA GLN A 96 28.45 -58.97 -4.89
C GLN A 96 28.37 -57.72 -5.79
N GLN A 97 28.11 -57.90 -7.08
CA GLN A 97 27.93 -56.79 -8.03
C GLN A 97 26.74 -55.89 -7.63
N LYS A 98 25.64 -56.45 -7.11
CA LYS A 98 24.51 -55.66 -6.59
C LYS A 98 24.91 -54.85 -5.36
N MET A 99 25.61 -55.45 -4.41
CA MET A 99 26.08 -54.77 -3.18
C MET A 99 27.08 -53.65 -3.49
N GLU A 100 27.97 -53.86 -4.47
CA GLU A 100 28.89 -52.84 -4.94
C GLU A 100 28.14 -51.70 -5.66
N ASN A 101 27.21 -52.02 -6.56
CA ASN A 101 26.38 -51.03 -7.24
C ASN A 101 25.50 -50.22 -6.27
N THR A 102 24.95 -50.82 -5.21
CA THR A 102 24.19 -50.08 -4.19
C THR A 102 25.11 -49.16 -3.39
N ARG A 103 26.30 -49.64 -2.97
CA ARG A 103 27.28 -48.82 -2.27
C ARG A 103 27.74 -47.62 -3.10
N LEU A 104 28.05 -47.82 -4.38
CA LEU A 104 28.43 -46.73 -5.29
C LEU A 104 27.28 -45.73 -5.49
N ARG A 105 26.03 -46.19 -5.58
CA ARG A 105 24.85 -45.30 -5.64
C ARG A 105 24.67 -44.50 -4.37
N GLU A 106 24.83 -45.11 -3.20
CA GLU A 106 24.78 -44.42 -1.90
C GLU A 106 25.89 -43.37 -1.77
N GLU A 107 27.10 -43.67 -2.23
CA GLU A 107 28.23 -42.74 -2.25
C GLU A 107 27.98 -41.55 -3.19
N VAL A 108 27.46 -41.79 -4.39
CA VAL A 108 27.05 -40.73 -5.33
C VAL A 108 25.94 -39.86 -4.74
N ILE A 109 24.93 -40.45 -4.11
CA ILE A 109 23.85 -39.72 -3.43
C ILE A 109 24.42 -38.89 -2.29
N ARG A 110 25.30 -39.46 -1.45
CA ARG A 110 25.95 -38.75 -0.34
C ARG A 110 26.75 -37.55 -0.84
N ASN A 111 27.67 -37.75 -1.78
CA ASN A 111 28.47 -36.70 -2.38
C ASN A 111 27.61 -35.59 -3.00
N ARG A 112 26.51 -35.95 -3.67
CA ARG A 112 25.53 -34.99 -4.20
C ARG A 112 24.84 -34.21 -3.09
N THR A 113 24.33 -34.86 -2.05
CA THR A 113 23.66 -34.18 -0.93
C THR A 113 24.61 -33.28 -0.14
N GLU A 114 25.88 -33.67 0.01
CA GLU A 114 26.92 -32.82 0.62
C GLU A 114 27.23 -31.59 -0.24
N GLN A 115 27.28 -31.72 -1.57
CA GLN A 115 27.44 -30.59 -2.48
C GLN A 115 26.21 -29.65 -2.44
N GLU A 116 25.00 -30.20 -2.50
CA GLU A 116 23.75 -29.44 -2.39
C GLU A 116 23.67 -28.70 -1.04
N ALA A 117 24.08 -29.34 0.06
CA ALA A 117 24.15 -28.73 1.40
C ALA A 117 25.20 -27.62 1.49
N LYS A 118 26.39 -27.77 0.89
CA LYS A 118 27.41 -26.71 0.82
C LYS A 118 26.90 -25.49 0.07
N ILE A 119 26.32 -25.68 -1.12
CA ILE A 119 25.72 -24.60 -1.92
C ILE A 119 24.58 -23.91 -1.15
N TRP A 120 23.78 -24.67 -0.40
CA TRP A 120 22.70 -24.10 0.42
C TRP A 120 23.25 -23.27 1.59
N ALA A 121 24.28 -23.76 2.29
CA ALA A 121 24.93 -23.04 3.38
C ALA A 121 25.63 -21.76 2.92
N GLU A 122 26.30 -21.77 1.75
CA GLU A 122 26.88 -20.59 1.13
C GLU A 122 25.81 -19.55 0.77
N LYS A 123 24.69 -19.98 0.16
CA LYS A 123 23.54 -19.11 -0.12
C LYS A 123 22.91 -18.54 1.15
N GLU A 124 22.80 -19.33 2.22
CA GLU A 124 22.29 -18.85 3.50
C GLU A 124 23.24 -17.83 4.14
N ALA A 125 24.56 -18.04 4.08
CA ALA A 125 25.55 -17.09 4.57
C ALA A 125 25.48 -15.75 3.81
N LEU A 126 25.45 -15.78 2.47
CA LEU A 126 25.26 -14.59 1.64
C LEU A 126 23.92 -13.89 1.93
N ALA A 127 22.84 -14.66 2.11
CA ALA A 127 21.54 -14.11 2.46
C ALA A 127 21.49 -13.51 3.88
N ARG A 128 22.31 -14.00 4.82
CA ARG A 128 22.48 -13.38 6.14
C ARG A 128 23.25 -12.06 6.04
N GLN A 129 24.40 -12.06 5.36
CA GLN A 129 25.19 -10.84 5.13
C GLN A 129 24.35 -9.74 4.46
N ALA A 130 23.65 -10.06 3.37
CA ALA A 130 22.78 -9.09 2.68
C ALA A 130 21.59 -8.60 3.54
N ARG A 131 21.13 -9.38 4.54
CA ARG A 131 20.12 -8.92 5.52
C ARG A 131 20.73 -8.00 6.56
N GLU A 132 21.94 -8.28 7.02
CA GLU A 132 22.68 -7.46 7.98
C GLU A 132 23.04 -6.10 7.36
N GLU A 133 23.66 -6.08 6.18
CA GLU A 133 23.94 -4.87 5.38
C GLU A 133 22.67 -4.03 5.15
N ARG A 134 21.55 -4.68 4.77
CA ARG A 134 20.27 -3.99 4.59
C ARG A 134 19.75 -3.39 5.91
N GLN A 135 19.87 -4.09 7.04
CA GLN A 135 19.44 -3.56 8.34
C GLN A 135 20.30 -2.36 8.77
N GLU A 136 21.60 -2.37 8.47
CA GLU A 136 22.48 -1.23 8.72
C GLU A 136 22.11 -0.02 7.86
N LEU A 137 21.87 -0.22 6.56
CA LEU A 137 21.38 0.84 5.66
C LEU A 137 20.01 1.38 6.09
N GLU A 138 19.08 0.52 6.51
CA GLU A 138 17.76 0.95 7.02
C GLU A 138 17.88 1.75 8.32
N ARG A 139 18.84 1.43 9.20
CA ARG A 139 19.14 2.24 10.41
C ARG A 139 19.70 3.60 10.03
N LEU A 140 20.70 3.66 9.14
CA LEU A 140 21.28 4.94 8.70
C LEU A 140 20.23 5.86 8.05
N ILE A 141 19.34 5.31 7.21
CA ILE A 141 18.21 6.05 6.61
C ILE A 141 17.21 6.49 7.69
N ALA A 142 16.97 5.69 8.73
CA ALA A 142 16.10 6.08 9.83
C ALA A 142 16.70 7.22 10.67
N ASP A 143 18.00 7.16 10.96
CA ASP A 143 18.73 8.20 11.71
C ASP A 143 18.80 9.51 10.91
N GLU A 144 19.08 9.45 9.60
CA GLU A 144 19.04 10.61 8.69
C GLU A 144 17.65 11.25 8.66
N ARG A 145 16.57 10.44 8.59
CA ARG A 145 15.19 10.94 8.67
C ARG A 145 14.87 11.58 10.02
N ILE A 146 15.40 11.07 11.13
CA ILE A 146 15.25 11.67 12.46
C ILE A 146 15.98 13.01 12.52
N LEU A 147 17.21 13.08 11.99
CA LEU A 147 18.00 14.31 11.92
C LEU A 147 17.31 15.38 11.06
N SER A 148 16.93 15.04 9.82
CA SER A 148 16.20 15.94 8.93
C SER A 148 14.87 16.43 9.53
N ARG A 149 14.14 15.55 10.23
CA ARG A 149 12.93 15.94 10.99
C ARG A 149 13.23 16.90 12.13
N LYS A 150 14.36 16.72 12.84
CA LYS A 150 14.81 17.62 13.92
C LYS A 150 15.18 18.99 13.37
N GLU A 151 15.94 19.04 12.28
CA GLU A 151 16.28 20.28 11.57
C GLU A 151 15.02 21.02 11.08
N ALA A 152 14.06 20.32 10.49
CA ALA A 152 12.79 20.91 10.07
C ALA A 152 11.95 21.47 11.24
N LEU A 153 12.01 20.84 12.42
CA LEU A 153 11.41 21.37 13.64
C LEU A 153 12.15 22.61 14.14
N GLU A 154 13.48 22.59 14.16
CA GLU A 154 14.30 23.75 14.56
C GLU A 154 14.07 24.96 13.63
N GLN A 155 14.02 24.74 12.31
CA GLN A 155 13.65 25.77 11.33
C GLN A 155 12.24 26.32 11.58
N ARG A 156 11.27 25.45 11.89
CA ARG A 156 9.90 25.87 12.22
C ARG A 156 9.83 26.70 13.51
N GLU A 157 10.62 26.38 14.53
CA GLU A 157 10.74 27.19 15.74
C GLU A 157 11.36 28.56 15.46
N VAL A 158 12.38 28.64 14.59
CA VAL A 158 12.99 29.91 14.16
C VAL A 158 11.97 30.78 13.42
N VAL A 159 11.22 30.22 12.46
CA VAL A 159 10.15 30.94 11.74
C VAL A 159 9.07 31.43 12.72
N ARG A 160 8.64 30.58 13.66
CA ARG A 160 7.64 30.99 14.68
C ARG A 160 8.12 32.17 15.51
N ARG A 161 9.36 32.15 16.00
CA ARG A 161 9.93 33.27 16.77
C ARG A 161 10.00 34.56 15.95
N ALA A 162 10.42 34.46 14.68
CA ALA A 162 10.46 35.61 13.78
C ALA A 162 9.05 36.19 13.50
N GLU A 163 8.03 35.34 13.34
CA GLU A 163 6.63 35.77 13.25
C GLU A 163 6.13 36.43 14.54
N GLU A 164 6.44 35.87 15.71
CA GLU A 164 6.06 36.41 17.01
C GLU A 164 6.70 37.78 17.25
N GLU A 165 8.00 37.93 16.97
CA GLU A 165 8.69 39.23 17.02
C GLU A 165 8.11 40.25 16.03
N ALA A 166 7.78 39.83 14.81
CA ALA A 166 7.18 40.72 13.81
C ALA A 166 5.78 41.20 14.25
N ARG A 167 4.96 40.29 14.82
CA ARG A 167 3.65 40.63 15.41
C ARG A 167 3.80 41.60 16.59
N GLN A 168 4.76 41.37 17.49
CA GLN A 168 5.03 42.26 18.61
C GLN A 168 5.46 43.66 18.14
N LYS A 169 6.37 43.75 17.16
CA LYS A 169 6.79 45.03 16.55
C LYS A 169 5.61 45.77 15.90
N LEU A 170 4.73 45.04 15.19
CA LEU A 170 3.52 45.63 14.58
C LEU A 170 2.54 46.15 15.63
N GLU A 171 2.29 45.40 16.71
CA GLU A 171 1.38 45.83 17.78
C GLU A 171 1.99 46.98 18.60
N GLN A 172 3.30 47.00 18.85
CA GLN A 172 3.99 48.16 19.42
C GLN A 172 3.83 49.42 18.56
N LEU A 173 4.00 49.31 17.23
CA LEU A 173 3.75 50.42 16.30
C LEU A 173 2.29 50.86 16.29
N ARG A 174 1.35 49.92 16.45
CA ARG A 174 -0.09 50.23 16.57
C ARG A 174 -0.40 50.99 17.85
N ILE A 175 0.09 50.51 18.99
CA ILE A 175 -0.08 51.17 20.30
C ILE A 175 0.56 52.57 20.26
N SER A 176 1.78 52.69 19.76
CA SER A 176 2.47 53.98 19.60
C SER A 176 1.69 54.96 18.71
N LYS A 177 1.12 54.51 17.59
CA LYS A 177 0.25 55.36 16.75
C LYS A 177 -1.03 55.80 17.48
N ILE A 178 -1.65 54.92 18.27
CA ILE A 178 -2.84 55.27 19.07
C ILE A 178 -2.46 56.30 20.13
N GLN A 179 -1.34 56.11 20.82
CA GLN A 179 -0.82 57.05 21.83
C GLN A 179 -0.53 58.42 21.22
N MET A 180 0.19 58.50 20.09
CA MET A 180 0.43 59.77 19.39
C MET A 180 -0.88 60.47 19.00
N ALA A 181 -1.87 59.72 18.49
CA ALA A 181 -3.17 60.29 18.14
C ALA A 181 -3.96 60.78 19.37
N GLN A 182 -3.81 60.11 20.52
CA GLN A 182 -4.37 60.55 21.81
C GLN A 182 -3.69 61.82 22.32
N GLU A 183 -2.36 61.87 22.33
CA GLU A 183 -1.58 63.05 22.74
C GLU A 183 -1.89 64.28 21.87
N ASP A 184 -2.03 64.11 20.56
CA ASP A 184 -2.41 65.18 19.65
C ASP A 184 -3.88 65.62 19.82
N TYR A 185 -4.79 64.71 20.17
CA TYR A 185 -6.16 65.05 20.54
C TYR A 185 -6.20 65.85 21.85
N GLU A 186 -5.48 65.40 22.89
CA GLU A 186 -5.36 66.09 24.18
C GLU A 186 -4.67 67.46 24.05
N ARG A 187 -3.75 67.61 23.10
CA ARG A 187 -3.14 68.91 22.75
C ARG A 187 -4.20 69.88 22.21
N ARG A 188 -4.93 69.47 21.16
CA ARG A 188 -6.00 70.28 20.55
C ARG A 188 -7.11 70.61 21.54
N LEU A 189 -7.49 69.66 22.40
CA LEU A 189 -8.50 69.89 23.43
C LEU A 189 -8.04 70.94 24.45
N ARG A 190 -6.75 70.96 24.82
CA ARG A 190 -6.18 72.02 25.68
C ARG A 190 -6.19 73.38 24.98
N GLU A 191 -5.75 73.45 23.73
CA GLU A 191 -5.75 74.69 22.92
C GLU A 191 -7.17 75.28 22.79
N GLU A 192 -8.19 74.45 22.55
CA GLU A 192 -9.61 74.88 22.54
C GLU A 192 -10.13 75.28 23.93
N MET A 193 -9.73 74.58 25.00
CA MET A 193 -10.11 74.93 26.37
C MET A 193 -9.48 76.24 26.84
N GLU A 194 -8.22 76.52 26.49
CA GLU A 194 -7.55 77.80 26.71
C GLU A 194 -8.24 78.91 25.90
N SER A 195 -8.45 78.69 24.60
CA SER A 195 -9.18 79.62 23.72
C SER A 195 -10.63 79.86 24.15
N LYS A 196 -11.25 78.91 24.86
CA LYS A 196 -12.57 79.06 25.47
C LYS A 196 -12.49 79.91 26.74
N LEU A 197 -11.56 79.60 27.64
CA LEU A 197 -11.36 80.33 28.90
C LEU A 197 -11.03 81.81 28.66
N GLU A 198 -10.20 82.10 27.66
CA GLU A 198 -9.91 83.48 27.22
C GLU A 198 -11.19 84.22 26.82
N ARG A 199 -12.03 83.60 25.97
CA ARG A 199 -13.32 84.17 25.54
C ARG A 199 -14.31 84.32 26.69
N GLU A 200 -14.38 83.36 27.61
CA GLU A 200 -15.22 83.46 28.81
C GLU A 200 -14.77 84.63 29.70
N SER A 201 -13.46 84.82 29.89
CA SER A 201 -12.91 85.97 30.64
C SER A 201 -13.18 87.32 29.95
N GLU A 202 -13.19 87.35 28.62
CA GLU A 202 -13.51 88.58 27.87
C GLU A 202 -15.02 88.88 27.90
N ILE A 203 -15.88 87.86 27.85
CA ILE A 203 -17.32 88.01 28.06
C ILE A 203 -17.61 88.54 29.48
N GLU A 204 -16.89 88.05 30.50
CA GLU A 204 -17.02 88.52 31.88
C GLU A 204 -16.66 90.02 31.99
N ARG A 205 -15.53 90.45 31.42
CA ARG A 205 -15.16 91.88 31.33
C ARG A 205 -16.20 92.73 30.59
N LEU A 206 -16.74 92.23 29.48
CA LEU A 206 -17.77 92.93 28.72
C LEU A 206 -19.09 93.04 29.50
N ALA A 207 -19.45 92.02 30.27
CA ALA A 207 -20.63 92.03 31.14
C ALA A 207 -20.48 93.00 32.32
N GLU A 208 -19.28 93.13 32.91
CA GLU A 208 -19.00 94.17 33.91
C GLU A 208 -19.17 95.59 33.32
N LEU A 209 -18.66 95.82 32.12
CA LEU A 209 -18.80 97.10 31.41
C LEU A 209 -20.26 97.38 31.04
N GLU A 210 -21.01 96.37 30.60
CA GLU A 210 -22.45 96.48 30.34
C GLU A 210 -23.20 96.85 31.62
N MET A 211 -22.95 96.16 32.74
CA MET A 211 -23.56 96.45 34.03
C MET A 211 -23.32 97.90 34.47
N GLN A 212 -22.08 98.40 34.34
CA GLN A 212 -21.76 99.81 34.62
C GLN A 212 -22.50 100.77 33.68
N LEU A 213 -22.64 100.43 32.40
CA LEU A 213 -23.36 101.24 31.42
C LEU A 213 -24.87 101.28 31.70
N ILE A 214 -25.47 100.13 32.03
CA ILE A 214 -26.86 100.00 32.46
C ILE A 214 -27.10 100.82 33.73
N GLU A 215 -26.19 100.78 34.71
CA GLU A 215 -26.32 101.59 35.92
C GLU A 215 -26.25 103.09 35.61
N ARG A 216 -25.28 103.53 34.79
CA ARG A 216 -25.19 104.92 34.32
C ARG A 216 -26.44 105.34 33.55
N LEU A 217 -27.02 104.47 32.72
CA LEU A 217 -28.26 104.71 31.98
C LEU A 217 -29.46 104.79 32.93
N LYS A 218 -29.57 103.91 33.93
CA LYS A 218 -30.60 103.94 34.98
C LYS A 218 -30.50 105.21 35.82
N GLN A 219 -29.29 105.68 36.15
CA GLN A 219 -29.08 106.97 36.80
C GLN A 219 -29.48 108.15 35.89
N LYS A 220 -29.15 108.13 34.59
CA LYS A 220 -29.59 109.14 33.61
C LYS A 220 -31.11 109.17 33.46
N GLN A 221 -31.77 108.01 33.33
CA GLN A 221 -33.22 107.87 33.28
C GLN A 221 -33.88 108.33 34.60
N MET A 222 -33.29 108.04 35.76
CA MET A 222 -33.78 108.56 37.05
C MET A 222 -33.68 110.09 37.10
N ARG A 223 -32.58 110.68 36.62
CA ARG A 223 -32.42 112.14 36.51
C ARG A 223 -33.45 112.74 35.55
N GLN A 224 -33.64 112.13 34.37
CA GLN A 224 -34.70 112.53 33.42
C GLN A 224 -36.09 112.42 34.05
N ARG A 225 -36.41 111.31 34.72
CA ARG A 225 -37.71 111.13 35.40
C ARG A 225 -37.93 112.14 36.52
N LYS A 226 -36.91 112.48 37.30
CA LYS A 226 -36.95 113.58 38.29
C LYS A 226 -37.16 114.94 37.62
N ALA A 227 -36.47 115.23 36.52
CA ALA A 227 -36.65 116.46 35.76
C ALA A 227 -38.05 116.53 35.12
N TYR A 228 -38.59 115.42 34.60
CA TYR A 228 -39.96 115.35 34.11
C TYR A 228 -40.98 115.51 35.24
N GLN A 229 -40.77 114.93 36.43
CA GLN A 229 -41.63 115.17 37.60
C GLN A 229 -41.58 116.63 38.07
N GLN A 230 -40.42 117.28 38.00
CA GLN A 230 -40.30 118.72 38.28
C GLN A 230 -41.02 119.56 37.21
N LEU A 231 -40.87 119.22 35.93
CA LEU A 231 -41.61 119.87 34.84
C LEU A 231 -43.11 119.64 34.96
N GLU A 232 -43.56 118.44 35.32
CA GLU A 232 -44.97 118.10 35.55
C GLU A 232 -45.54 118.88 36.74
N ALA A 233 -44.79 119.01 37.84
CA ALA A 233 -45.16 119.85 38.98
C ALA A 233 -45.22 121.36 38.63
N VAL A 234 -44.36 121.84 37.73
CA VAL A 234 -44.38 123.23 37.24
C VAL A 234 -45.50 123.46 36.22
N LEU A 235 -45.77 122.49 35.34
CA LEU A 235 -46.84 122.55 34.34
C LEU A 235 -48.24 122.37 34.96
N ALA A 236 -48.34 121.69 36.12
CA ALA A 236 -49.58 121.60 36.90
C ALA A 236 -50.05 122.97 37.47
N LEU A 237 -49.22 124.01 37.40
CA LEU A 237 -49.52 125.37 37.88
C LEU A 237 -49.91 126.37 36.78
N GLY A 238 -50.08 125.95 35.52
CA GLY A 238 -50.49 126.83 34.42
C GLY A 238 -51.32 126.12 33.35
N SER A 239 -52.59 126.50 33.18
CA SER A 239 -53.55 125.72 32.40
C SER A 239 -53.79 126.18 30.95
N SER A 240 -53.82 125.20 30.04
CA SER A 240 -54.80 125.04 28.94
C SER A 240 -54.50 125.51 27.49
N THR A 241 -55.04 124.72 26.54
CA THR A 241 -55.23 124.94 25.07
C THR A 241 -53.98 124.80 24.15
N ARG A 242 -53.97 124.17 22.95
CA ARG A 242 -54.91 123.41 22.04
C ARG A 242 -54.03 122.47 21.13
N LYS A 243 -54.39 121.21 20.81
CA LYS A 243 -55.16 120.66 19.63
C LYS A 243 -54.52 120.98 18.24
N SER A 244 -54.26 120.09 17.24
CA SER A 244 -54.53 118.66 16.94
C SER A 244 -53.75 118.10 15.71
N SER A 245 -53.83 116.77 15.44
CA SER A 245 -53.68 116.05 14.11
C SER A 245 -52.32 116.05 13.37
N SER A 246 -51.87 115.03 12.59
CA SER A 246 -52.38 113.68 12.22
C SER A 246 -51.28 112.76 11.58
N LYS A 247 -51.52 111.43 11.54
CA LYS A 247 -50.83 110.34 10.76
C LYS A 247 -50.98 110.50 9.20
N PRO A 248 -50.50 109.62 8.26
CA PRO A 248 -50.02 108.21 8.35
C PRO A 248 -48.87 107.71 7.38
N SER A 249 -48.61 106.38 7.38
CA SER A 249 -48.34 105.45 6.23
C SER A 249 -46.92 105.05 5.73
N SER A 250 -46.81 103.72 5.50
CA SER A 250 -45.80 102.88 4.80
C SER A 250 -46.01 102.90 3.24
N PRO A 251 -45.61 101.93 2.33
CA PRO A 251 -44.88 100.63 2.44
C PRO A 251 -43.88 100.26 1.27
N GLN A 252 -43.38 99.00 1.28
CA GLN A 252 -43.05 98.03 0.17
C GLN A 252 -42.22 98.44 -1.09
N VAL A 253 -41.14 97.77 -1.56
CA VAL A 253 -40.78 96.35 -1.92
C VAL A 253 -40.59 96.18 -3.47
N PRO A 254 -40.68 95.01 -4.15
CA PRO A 254 -39.68 94.32 -5.00
C PRO A 254 -39.85 94.63 -6.54
N PRO A 255 -39.61 93.75 -7.58
CA PRO A 255 -38.93 92.43 -7.72
C PRO A 255 -38.11 92.17 -9.05
N GLN A 256 -37.39 91.02 -9.14
CA GLN A 256 -37.29 90.07 -10.31
C GLN A 256 -36.66 90.50 -11.68
N ALA A 257 -36.28 89.62 -12.65
CA ALA A 257 -36.11 88.15 -12.77
C ALA A 257 -35.26 87.76 -14.03
N SER A 258 -34.89 86.46 -14.15
CA SER A 258 -34.26 85.73 -15.29
C SER A 258 -35.26 85.40 -16.44
N PRO A 259 -35.00 84.51 -17.46
CA PRO A 259 -33.78 83.91 -18.07
C PRO A 259 -33.72 84.28 -19.60
N PRO A 260 -33.58 83.41 -20.66
CA PRO A 260 -32.79 82.18 -21.00
C PRO A 260 -31.88 82.43 -22.29
N PRO A 261 -31.48 81.49 -23.21
CA PRO A 261 -31.50 80.01 -23.25
C PRO A 261 -30.20 79.26 -23.70
N GLN A 262 -30.24 77.91 -23.57
CA GLN A 262 -29.54 76.84 -24.33
C GLN A 262 -28.05 76.47 -24.08
N GLU A 263 -27.86 75.42 -23.27
CA GLU A 263 -27.09 74.18 -23.54
C GLU A 263 -27.50 73.13 -22.47
N PRO A 264 -27.41 71.80 -22.69
CA PRO A 264 -27.76 70.82 -21.67
C PRO A 264 -26.78 70.91 -20.50
N THR A 265 -27.30 71.12 -19.30
CA THR A 265 -26.48 71.34 -18.11
C THR A 265 -25.77 70.06 -17.67
N GLU A 266 -24.61 70.22 -17.01
CA GLU A 266 -23.84 69.09 -16.46
C GLU A 266 -24.68 68.21 -15.50
N GLU A 267 -25.66 68.81 -14.83
CA GLU A 267 -26.64 68.13 -13.96
C GLU A 267 -27.64 67.25 -14.75
N GLU A 268 -27.89 67.52 -16.03
CA GLU A 268 -28.71 66.69 -16.92
C GLU A 268 -27.88 65.51 -17.45
N VAL A 269 -26.62 65.78 -17.83
CA VAL A 269 -25.66 64.76 -18.26
C VAL A 269 -25.34 63.76 -17.13
N ALA A 270 -25.13 64.25 -15.91
CA ALA A 270 -24.91 63.42 -14.73
C ALA A 270 -26.13 62.54 -14.38
N ARG A 271 -27.35 63.08 -14.50
CA ARG A 271 -28.59 62.32 -14.25
C ARG A 271 -28.78 61.20 -15.27
N ALA A 272 -28.52 61.45 -16.54
CA ALA A 272 -28.59 60.41 -17.56
C ALA A 272 -27.53 59.31 -17.33
N PHE A 273 -26.29 59.68 -17.01
CA PHE A 273 -25.22 58.71 -16.71
C PHE A 273 -25.56 57.81 -15.51
N SER A 274 -26.11 58.39 -14.44
CA SER A 274 -26.52 57.65 -13.24
C SER A 274 -27.67 56.67 -13.47
N MET A 275 -28.44 56.78 -14.55
CA MET A 275 -29.47 55.78 -14.89
C MET A 275 -28.89 54.50 -15.49
N TYR A 276 -27.68 54.56 -16.06
CA TYR A 276 -27.00 53.41 -16.69
C TYR A 276 -25.92 52.76 -15.81
N ASP A 277 -25.39 53.48 -14.80
CA ASP A 277 -24.52 52.90 -13.77
C ASP A 277 -25.34 52.16 -12.70
N THR A 278 -25.87 50.99 -13.06
CA THR A 278 -26.74 50.17 -12.20
C THR A 278 -26.07 49.64 -10.93
N GLU A 279 -24.73 49.71 -10.85
CA GLU A 279 -23.93 49.26 -9.71
C GLU A 279 -23.44 50.42 -8.81
N ALA A 280 -23.77 51.68 -9.16
CA ALA A 280 -23.26 52.90 -8.51
C ALA A 280 -21.71 52.92 -8.41
N SER A 281 -21.06 52.40 -9.45
CA SER A 281 -19.63 52.15 -9.54
C SER A 281 -18.82 53.37 -10.01
N GLY A 282 -19.48 54.38 -10.60
CA GLY A 282 -18.86 55.51 -11.28
C GLY A 282 -18.46 55.23 -12.74
N GLU A 283 -18.70 54.01 -13.23
CA GLU A 283 -18.31 53.51 -14.55
C GLU A 283 -19.48 52.84 -15.26
N ILE A 284 -19.65 53.08 -16.57
CA ILE A 284 -20.63 52.37 -17.40
C ILE A 284 -19.93 51.46 -18.40
N SER A 285 -20.58 50.35 -18.79
CA SER A 285 -20.06 49.49 -19.85
C SER A 285 -20.14 50.19 -21.22
N THR A 286 -19.14 49.98 -22.07
CA THR A 286 -19.08 50.58 -23.42
C THR A 286 -20.30 50.25 -24.29
N GLY A 287 -20.93 49.09 -24.07
CA GLY A 287 -22.17 48.69 -24.75
C GLY A 287 -23.42 49.53 -24.40
N CYS A 288 -23.39 50.28 -23.29
CA CYS A 288 -24.51 51.12 -22.84
C CYS A 288 -24.47 52.56 -23.40
N ILE A 289 -23.36 52.95 -24.03
CA ILE A 289 -23.13 54.33 -24.51
C ILE A 289 -24.12 54.72 -25.63
N ASP A 290 -24.57 53.79 -26.47
CA ASP A 290 -25.61 54.06 -27.47
C ASP A 290 -26.96 54.43 -26.84
N GLY A 291 -27.31 53.82 -25.71
CA GLY A 291 -28.51 54.15 -24.94
C GLY A 291 -28.40 55.55 -24.34
N LEU A 292 -27.30 55.82 -23.64
CA LEU A 292 -27.03 57.12 -23.02
C LEU A 292 -27.05 58.28 -24.03
N MET A 293 -26.49 58.10 -25.23
CA MET A 293 -26.54 59.10 -26.30
C MET A 293 -27.97 59.41 -26.75
N ARG A 294 -28.81 58.37 -26.93
CA ARG A 294 -30.21 58.52 -27.33
C ARG A 294 -31.04 59.21 -26.26
N ASP A 295 -30.82 58.89 -24.98
CA ASP A 295 -31.52 59.51 -23.85
C ASP A 295 -31.11 60.99 -23.64
N LEU A 296 -29.87 61.35 -24.00
CA LEU A 296 -29.42 62.74 -24.12
C LEU A 296 -29.92 63.45 -25.41
N GLY A 297 -30.73 62.78 -26.24
CA GLY A 297 -31.34 63.33 -27.44
C GLY A 297 -30.44 63.36 -28.68
N VAL A 298 -29.24 62.76 -28.64
CA VAL A 298 -28.26 62.78 -29.73
C VAL A 298 -28.13 61.40 -30.37
N ALA A 299 -28.66 61.24 -31.59
CA ALA A 299 -28.53 60.00 -32.34
C ALA A 299 -27.23 59.98 -33.17
N LEU A 300 -26.27 59.13 -32.79
CA LEU A 300 -25.03 58.90 -33.55
C LEU A 300 -25.20 57.77 -34.58
N ALA A 301 -24.53 57.87 -35.72
CA ALA A 301 -24.45 56.76 -36.66
C ALA A 301 -23.54 55.63 -36.10
N PRO A 302 -23.73 54.34 -36.48
CA PRO A 302 -22.94 53.23 -35.93
C PRO A 302 -21.41 53.40 -36.09
N SER A 303 -20.97 54.03 -37.18
CA SER A 303 -19.57 54.37 -37.42
C SER A 303 -19.04 55.45 -36.46
N GLN A 304 -19.85 56.46 -36.16
CA GLN A 304 -19.52 57.55 -35.23
C GLN A 304 -19.53 57.05 -33.78
N LEU A 305 -20.52 56.23 -33.40
CA LEU A 305 -20.56 55.57 -32.10
C LEU A 305 -19.32 54.71 -31.87
N SER A 306 -18.91 53.91 -32.87
CA SER A 306 -17.70 53.09 -32.78
C SER A 306 -16.44 53.94 -32.58
N GLN A 307 -16.37 55.12 -33.21
CA GLN A 307 -15.28 56.06 -33.05
C GLN A 307 -15.30 56.74 -31.66
N ALA A 308 -16.47 57.11 -31.14
CA ALA A 308 -16.65 57.66 -29.81
C ALA A 308 -16.21 56.67 -28.72
N ILE A 309 -16.66 55.41 -28.81
CA ILE A 309 -16.26 54.35 -27.87
C ILE A 309 -14.74 54.13 -27.91
N ALA A 310 -14.12 54.13 -29.09
CA ALA A 310 -12.66 53.99 -29.22
C ALA A 310 -11.85 55.18 -28.67
N GLN A 311 -12.46 56.37 -28.57
CA GLN A 311 -11.84 57.54 -27.93
C GLN A 311 -12.02 57.52 -26.41
N LEU A 312 -13.19 57.11 -25.94
CA LEU A 312 -13.53 57.01 -24.52
C LEU A 312 -12.78 55.86 -23.83
N ASP A 313 -12.83 54.65 -24.39
CA ASP A 313 -12.13 53.46 -23.88
C ASP A 313 -10.72 53.33 -24.47
N SER A 314 -9.93 54.40 -24.31
CA SER A 314 -8.52 54.44 -24.77
C SER A 314 -7.62 53.39 -24.09
N ARG A 315 -8.09 52.78 -22.99
CA ARG A 315 -7.37 51.75 -22.21
C ARG A 315 -7.84 50.32 -22.51
N GLN A 316 -8.87 50.15 -23.35
CA GLN A 316 -9.50 48.87 -23.67
C GLN A 316 -9.95 48.06 -22.43
N CYS A 317 -10.45 48.76 -21.41
CA CYS A 317 -10.96 48.12 -20.19
C CYS A 317 -12.44 47.72 -20.30
N GLY A 318 -13.14 48.09 -21.38
CA GLY A 318 -14.56 47.77 -21.61
C GLY A 318 -15.54 48.58 -20.78
N LYS A 319 -15.03 49.58 -20.05
CA LYS A 319 -15.78 50.49 -19.17
C LYS A 319 -15.33 51.94 -19.39
N VAL A 320 -16.24 52.88 -19.17
CA VAL A 320 -15.96 54.32 -19.30
C VAL A 320 -16.42 55.02 -18.03
N SER A 321 -15.52 55.79 -17.41
CA SER A 321 -15.84 56.58 -16.21
C SER A 321 -16.62 57.86 -16.55
N PHE A 322 -17.39 58.39 -15.60
CA PHE A 322 -18.11 59.66 -15.80
C PHE A 322 -17.19 60.82 -16.20
N GLY A 323 -15.96 60.87 -15.65
CA GLY A 323 -14.98 61.90 -15.98
C GLY A 323 -14.46 61.84 -17.41
N GLU A 324 -14.21 60.63 -17.94
CA GLU A 324 -13.81 60.44 -19.34
C GLU A 324 -14.96 60.78 -20.30
N PHE A 325 -16.18 60.38 -19.95
CA PHE A 325 -17.39 60.70 -20.71
C PHE A 325 -17.67 62.20 -20.79
N LEU A 326 -17.63 62.90 -19.65
CA LEU A 326 -17.93 64.33 -19.58
C LEU A 326 -16.86 65.19 -20.29
N LEU A 327 -15.59 64.77 -20.24
CA LEU A 327 -14.49 65.44 -20.96
C LEU A 327 -14.68 65.35 -22.48
N TRP A 328 -15.15 64.22 -22.99
CA TRP A 328 -15.49 64.02 -24.40
C TRP A 328 -16.78 64.74 -24.82
N TRP A 329 -17.77 64.82 -23.94
CA TRP A 329 -19.05 65.51 -24.23
C TRP A 329 -18.91 67.05 -24.31
N LYS A 330 -17.93 67.63 -23.61
CA LYS A 330 -17.70 69.10 -23.55
C LYS A 330 -16.61 69.61 -24.50
N GLY A 331 -15.94 68.74 -25.28
CA GLY A 331 -14.72 69.04 -26.04
C GLY A 331 -14.82 68.80 -27.54
#